data_AF-A0A7T7XQW9-F1
#
_entry.id   AF-A0A7T7XQW9-F1
#
_cell.length_a   1.000
_cell.length_b   1.000
_cell.length_c   1.000
_cell.angle_alpha   90.00
_cell.angle_beta   90.00
_cell.angle_gamma   90.00
#
_symmetry.space_group_name_H-M   'P 1'
#
loop_
_entity.id
_entity.type
_entity.pdbx_description
1 polymer ?
#
loop_
_entity_poly.entity_id
_entity_poly.type
_entity_poly.pdbx_seq_one_letter_code
_entity_poly.pdbx_strand_id
1 'polypeptide(L)' 'MADSKDDKMYEVNEKLDEVRTLFYNLLDFPEDDFSPAKERAKRELKFALNGLMNFSESL' A
#
# COMPACT_ATOMS: atom_id res chain seq x y z
N MET A 1 -10.55 -18.10 -21.39
CA MET A 1 -11.01 -16.84 -20.76
C MET A 1 -10.80 -16.90 -19.24
N ALA A 2 -9.60 -17.28 -18.79
CA ALA A 2 -9.22 -17.32 -17.37
C ALA A 2 -8.17 -16.24 -17.05
N ASP A 3 -7.27 -15.97 -18.00
CA ASP A 3 -6.18 -14.99 -17.90
C ASP A 3 -6.59 -13.64 -17.30
N SER A 4 -7.68 -13.00 -17.76
CA SER A 4 -8.00 -11.64 -17.30
C SER A 4 -8.44 -11.53 -15.84
N LYS A 5 -8.93 -12.62 -15.24
CA LYS A 5 -9.27 -12.64 -13.80
C LYS A 5 -8.02 -12.92 -12.97
N ASP A 6 -7.17 -13.82 -13.44
CA ASP A 6 -5.92 -14.15 -12.75
C ASP A 6 -4.96 -12.95 -12.75
N ASP A 7 -4.90 -12.20 -13.85
CA ASP A 7 -4.12 -10.94 -13.96
C ASP A 7 -4.61 -9.88 -12.97
N LYS A 8 -5.94 -9.66 -12.88
CA LYS A 8 -6.53 -8.71 -11.93
C LYS A 8 -6.25 -9.11 -10.48
N MET A 9 -6.36 -10.41 -10.16
CA MET A 9 -6.06 -10.91 -8.81
C MET A 9 -4.58 -10.78 -8.47
N TYR A 10 -3.70 -10.99 -9.45
CA TYR A 10 -2.27 -10.77 -9.31
C TYR A 10 -1.97 -9.29 -9.00
N GLU A 11 -2.56 -8.35 -9.74
CA GLU A 11 -2.43 -6.91 -9.49
C GLU A 11 -2.95 -6.49 -8.11
N VAL A 12 -4.06 -7.07 -7.62
CA VAL A 12 -4.53 -6.84 -6.24
C VAL A 12 -3.46 -7.27 -5.23
N ASN A 13 -2.90 -8.47 -5.41
CA ASN A 13 -1.92 -9.02 -4.48
C ASN A 13 -0.65 -8.17 -4.43
N GLU A 14 -0.16 -7.69 -5.58
CA GLU A 14 1.00 -6.79 -5.60
C GLU A 14 0.73 -5.49 -4.83
N LYS A 15 -0.45 -4.89 -5.00
CA LYS A 15 -0.84 -3.67 -4.26
C LYS A 15 -0.96 -3.92 -2.75
N LEU A 16 -1.51 -5.07 -2.36
CA LEU A 16 -1.60 -5.46 -0.95
C LEU A 16 -0.21 -5.66 -0.33
N ASP A 17 0.72 -6.27 -1.07
CA ASP A 17 2.10 -6.48 -0.64
C ASP A 17 2.88 -5.15 -0.53
N GLU A 18 2.64 -4.20 -1.43
CA GLU A 18 3.17 -2.83 -1.34
C GLU A 18 2.67 -2.14 -0.06
N VAL A 19 1.36 -2.15 0.19
CA VAL A 19 0.76 -1.57 1.39
C VAL A 19 1.32 -2.23 2.66
N ARG A 20 1.44 -3.57 2.67
CA ARG A 20 2.03 -4.32 3.79
C ARG A 20 3.46 -3.86 4.08
N THR A 21 4.27 -3.70 3.04
CA THR A 21 5.67 -3.26 3.17
C THR A 21 5.76 -1.86 3.74
N LEU A 22 4.94 -0.92 3.24
CA LEU A 22 4.90 0.45 3.73
C LEU A 22 4.41 0.53 5.19
N PHE A 23 3.47 -0.35 5.59
CA PHE A 23 3.04 -0.44 6.98
C PHE A 23 4.18 -0.86 7.90
N TYR A 24 4.93 -1.90 7.56
CA TYR A 24 6.07 -2.33 8.38
C TYR A 24 7.15 -1.24 8.45
N ASN A 25 7.47 -0.59 7.34
CA ASN A 25 8.40 0.54 7.34
C ASN A 25 7.94 1.67 8.26
N LEU A 26 6.63 1.92 8.38
CA LEU A 26 6.11 2.94 9.30
C LEU A 26 6.18 2.50 10.77
N LEU A 27 5.99 1.20 11.05
CA LEU A 27 6.06 0.63 12.40
C LEU A 27 7.49 0.57 12.94
N ASP A 28 8.51 0.59 12.07
CA ASP A 28 9.91 0.64 12.46
C ASP A 28 10.34 2.00 13.04
N PHE A 29 9.53 3.05 12.85
CA PHE A 29 9.78 4.35 13.49
C PHE A 29 9.35 4.33 14.97
N PRO A 30 10.15 4.91 15.88
CA PRO A 30 9.73 5.11 17.27
C PRO A 30 8.41 5.87 17.38
N GLU A 31 7.62 5.61 18.43
CA GLU A 31 6.29 6.23 18.61
C GLU A 31 6.38 7.77 18.65
N ASP A 32 7.38 8.29 19.35
CA ASP A 32 7.70 9.71 19.53
C ASP A 32 8.59 10.31 18.43
N ASP A 33 8.82 9.57 17.34
CA ASP A 33 9.52 10.10 16.18
C ASP A 33 8.62 11.12 15.43
N PHE A 34 9.04 12.37 15.41
CA PHE A 34 8.41 13.50 14.68
C PHE A 34 9.24 13.95 13.46
N SER A 35 10.14 13.10 12.98
CA SER A 35 11.02 13.40 11.87
C SER A 35 10.26 13.56 10.56
N PRO A 36 10.78 14.37 9.61
CA PRO A 36 10.25 14.44 8.26
C PRO A 36 10.22 13.09 7.54
N ALA A 37 11.06 12.14 7.94
CA ALA A 37 11.12 10.80 7.37
C ALA A 37 9.87 9.98 7.71
N LYS A 38 9.44 9.95 8.99
CA LYS A 38 8.20 9.29 9.38
C LYS A 38 6.98 9.94 8.73
N GLU A 39 6.96 11.27 8.65
CA GLU A 39 5.87 11.99 7.96
C GLU A 39 5.82 11.67 6.47
N ARG A 40 6.98 11.46 5.83
CA ARG A 40 7.04 10.98 4.45
C ARG A 40 6.50 9.56 4.33
N ALA A 41 6.93 8.64 5.19
CA ALA A 41 6.46 7.26 5.19
C ALA A 41 4.93 7.17 5.39
N LYS A 42 4.35 7.99 6.29
CA LYS A 42 2.89 8.13 6.44
C LYS A 42 2.20 8.55 5.15
N ARG A 43 2.77 9.52 4.42
CA ARG A 43 2.20 9.99 3.14
C ARG A 43 2.26 8.93 2.06
N GLU A 44 3.38 8.21 1.96
CA GLU A 44 3.56 7.11 0.99
C GLU A 44 2.56 5.98 1.28
N LEU A 45 2.41 5.58 2.54
CA LEU A 45 1.41 4.59 2.94
C LEU A 45 -0.02 5.05 2.61
N LYS A 46 -0.36 6.31 2.92
CA LYS A 46 -1.68 6.85 2.60
C LYS A 46 -1.96 6.86 1.10
N PHE A 47 -0.94 7.17 0.29
CA PHE A 47 -1.06 7.15 -1.17
C PHE A 47 -1.31 5.73 -1.69
N ALA A 48 -0.56 4.74 -1.21
CA ALA A 48 -0.74 3.34 -1.59
C ALA A 48 -2.13 2.81 -1.19
N LEU A 49 -2.61 3.14 0.01
CA LEU A 49 -3.97 2.79 0.47
C LEU A 49 -5.04 3.39 -0.44
N ASN A 50 -4.94 4.66 -0.80
CA ASN A 50 -5.87 5.28 -1.74
C ASN A 50 -5.82 4.60 -3.11
N GLY A 51 -4.62 4.23 -3.58
CA GLY A 51 -4.43 3.48 -4.82
C GLY A 51 -5.12 2.12 -4.81
N LEU A 52 -5.00 1.38 -3.70
CA LEU A 52 -5.69 0.09 -3.50
C LEU A 52 -7.22 0.27 -3.48
N MET A 53 -7.73 1.27 -2.76
CA MET A 53 -9.18 1.55 -2.70
C MET A 53 -9.74 1.87 -4.09
N ASN A 54 -9.10 2.80 -4.82
CA ASN A 54 -9.52 3.16 -6.17
C ASN A 54 -9.48 1.96 -7.14
N PHE A 55 -8.46 1.10 -7.00
CA PHE A 55 -8.38 -0.12 -7.80
C PHE A 55 -9.52 -1.09 -7.47
N SER A 56 -9.84 -1.26 -6.17
CA SER A 56 -10.92 -2.14 -5.73
C SER A 56 -12.30 -1.69 -6.22
N GLU A 57 -12.53 -0.38 -6.35
CA GLU A 57 -13.77 0.18 -6.91
C GLU A 57 -13.89 -0.06 -8.43
N SER A 58 -12.77 -0.32 -9.11
CA SER A 58 -12.72 -0.56 -10.56
C SER A 58 -12.77 -2.05 -10.96
N LEU A 59 -12.76 -2.96 -9.99
CA LEU A 59 -12.84 -4.41 -10.19
C LEU A 59 -14.27 -4.87 -10.51
#